data_AF-A0A6P1MHZ0-F1
#
_entry.id   AF-A0A6P1MHZ0-F1
#
_cell.length_a   1.000
_cell.length_b   1.000
_cell.length_c   1.000
_cell.angle_alpha   90.00
_cell.angle_beta   90.00
_cell.angle_gamma   90.00
#
_symmetry.space_group_name_H-M   'P 1'
#
loop_
_entity.id
_entity.type
_entity.pdbx_description
1 polymer ?
#
loop_
_entity_poly.entity_id
_entity_poly.type
_entity_poly.pdbx_seq_one_letter_code
_entity_poly.pdbx_strand_id
1 'polypeptide(L)'
;MIREKAEAEASARRQQVYEKLPEIKQIDEEVRELGMRLSRIMVSGADNAKEQLGRFRIKIDALGEEKAFKLTENNFPVDYMEIRYKCDKCKDTGTNDMGERCSCFNERLSEAEIWQNSSKKI
;
A
#
# COMPACT_ATOMS: atom_id res chain seq x y z
N MET A 1 -15.48 -8.90 3.72
CA MET A 1 -14.40 -9.48 4.55
C MET A 1 -13.63 -8.37 5.29
N ILE A 2 -12.93 -8.67 6.39
CA ILE A 2 -12.22 -7.62 7.16
C ILE A 2 -11.09 -6.96 6.36
N ARG A 3 -10.40 -7.72 5.50
CA ARG A 3 -9.33 -7.23 4.64
C ARG A 3 -9.85 -6.24 3.61
N GLU A 4 -10.91 -6.61 2.89
CA GLU A 4 -11.58 -5.73 1.92
C GLU A 4 -12.05 -4.44 2.57
N LYS A 5 -12.56 -4.51 3.81
CA LYS A 5 -12.95 -3.32 4.58
C LYS A 5 -11.75 -2.41 4.84
N ALA A 6 -10.62 -2.95 5.30
CA ALA A 6 -9.41 -2.16 5.52
C ALA A 6 -8.87 -1.53 4.22
N GLU A 7 -8.92 -2.26 3.11
CA GLU A 7 -8.52 -1.78 1.78
C GLU A 7 -9.44 -0.66 1.28
N ALA A 8 -10.77 -0.80 1.46
CA ALA A 8 -11.76 0.21 1.12
C ALA A 8 -11.61 1.48 1.95
N GLU A 9 -11.41 1.36 3.27
CA GLU A 9 -11.17 2.50 4.15
C GLU A 9 -9.89 3.26 3.79
N ALA A 10 -8.81 2.53 3.46
CA ALA A 10 -7.58 3.16 3.00
C ALA A 10 -7.77 3.85 1.64
N SER A 11 -8.57 3.26 0.74
CA SER A 11 -8.92 3.88 -0.54
C SER A 11 -9.67 5.19 -0.34
N ALA A 12 -10.63 5.23 0.59
CA ALA A 12 -11.36 6.44 0.95
C ALA A 12 -10.42 7.51 1.54
N ARG A 13 -9.50 7.14 2.44
CA ARG A 13 -8.48 8.07 2.97
C ARG A 13 -7.58 8.63 1.87
N ARG A 14 -7.13 7.79 0.93
CA ARG A 14 -6.34 8.23 -0.23
C ARG A 14 -7.11 9.22 -1.10
N GLN A 15 -8.37 8.93 -1.40
CA GLN A 15 -9.22 9.82 -2.20
C GLN A 15 -9.39 11.18 -1.52
N GLN A 16 -9.66 11.19 -0.21
CA GLN A 16 -9.74 12.43 0.57
C GLN A 16 -8.44 13.25 0.53
N VAL A 17 -7.29 12.58 0.61
CA VAL A 17 -5.98 13.26 0.48
C VAL A 17 -5.81 13.82 -0.93
N TYR A 18 -6.11 13.06 -1.98
CA TYR A 18 -5.97 13.54 -3.36
C TYR A 18 -6.89 14.71 -3.70
N GLU A 19 -8.09 14.75 -3.14
CA GLU A 19 -9.02 15.88 -3.32
C GLU A 19 -8.50 17.16 -2.66
N LYS A 20 -7.85 17.05 -1.49
CA LYS A 20 -7.32 18.19 -0.76
C LYS A 20 -5.91 18.59 -1.20
N LEU A 21 -5.09 17.62 -1.58
CA LEU A 21 -3.68 17.74 -1.93
C LEU A 21 -3.42 17.04 -3.27
N PRO A 22 -3.87 17.61 -4.41
CA PRO A 22 -3.69 17.00 -5.73
C PRO A 22 -2.22 16.72 -6.09
N GLU A 23 -1.28 17.48 -5.52
CA GLU A 23 0.16 17.30 -5.66
C GLU A 23 0.64 15.93 -5.16
N ILE A 24 0.01 15.37 -4.12
CA ILE A 24 0.34 14.03 -3.63
C ILE A 24 -0.03 12.96 -4.67
N LYS A 25 -1.10 13.17 -5.42
CA LYS A 25 -1.46 12.29 -6.53
C LYS A 25 -0.41 12.32 -7.64
N GLN A 26 0.12 13.51 -7.96
CA GLN A 26 1.19 13.66 -8.95
C GLN A 26 2.47 12.93 -8.51
N ILE A 27 2.82 13.05 -7.22
CA ILE A 27 3.96 12.31 -6.65
C ILE A 27 3.76 10.80 -6.80
N ASP A 28 2.58 10.28 -6.45
CA ASP A 28 2.30 8.84 -6.54
C ASP A 28 2.29 8.33 -8.00
N GLU A 29 1.81 9.15 -8.94
CA GLU A 29 1.87 8.88 -10.39
C GLU A 29 3.32 8.87 -10.90
N GLU A 30 4.15 9.84 -10.47
CA GLU A 30 5.56 9.90 -10.85
C GLU A 30 6.36 8.71 -10.31
N VAL A 31 6.15 8.33 -9.05
CA VAL A 31 6.74 7.12 -8.44
C VAL A 31 6.38 5.88 -9.27
N ARG A 32 5.12 5.74 -9.67
CA ARG A 32 4.65 4.63 -10.50
C ARG A 32 5.33 4.62 -11.87
N GLU A 33 5.44 5.76 -12.54
CA GLU A 33 6.09 5.89 -13.84
C GLU A 33 7.58 5.55 -13.79
N LEU A 34 8.27 6.05 -12.77
CA LEU A 34 9.68 5.74 -12.52
C LEU A 34 9.85 4.22 -12.31
N GLY A 35 8.96 3.58 -11.54
CA GLY A 35 8.98 2.14 -11.29
C GLY A 35 8.80 1.32 -12.57
N MET A 36 7.86 1.71 -13.43
CA MET A 36 7.67 1.08 -14.75
C MET A 36 8.91 1.22 -15.64
N ARG A 37 9.53 2.41 -15.65
CA ARG A 37 10.78 2.65 -16.40
C ARG A 37 11.91 1.76 -15.89
N LEU A 38 12.06 1.64 -14.57
CA LEU A 38 13.07 0.79 -13.96
C LEU A 38 12.86 -0.68 -14.33
N SER A 39 11.63 -1.18 -14.22
CA SER A 39 11.29 -2.56 -14.59
C SER A 39 11.72 -2.87 -16.03
N ARG A 40 11.46 -1.95 -16.97
CA ARG A 40 11.89 -2.09 -18.37
C ARG A 40 13.40 -2.18 -18.53
N ILE A 41 14.16 -1.34 -17.83
CA ILE A 41 15.64 -1.33 -17.86
C ILE A 41 16.21 -2.66 -17.34
N MET A 42 15.65 -3.17 -16.24
CA MET A 42 16.08 -4.43 -15.64
C MET A 42 15.82 -5.62 -16.56
N VAL A 43 14.68 -5.64 -17.24
CA VAL A 43 14.34 -6.71 -18.20
C VAL A 43 15.17 -6.61 -19.48
N SER A 44 15.51 -5.40 -19.93
CA SER A 44 16.30 -5.21 -21.16
C SER A 44 17.79 -5.49 -20.99
N GLY A 45 18.28 -5.74 -19.77
CA GLY A 45 19.69 -6.05 -19.51
C GLY A 45 20.65 -4.90 -19.87
N ALA A 46 20.22 -3.65 -19.70
CA ALA A 46 21.04 -2.49 -20.09
C ALA A 46 22.32 -2.40 -19.24
N ASP A 47 23.47 -2.15 -19.88
CA ASP A 47 24.79 -2.08 -19.21
C ASP A 47 24.86 -1.01 -18.11
N ASN A 48 24.03 0.04 -18.21
CA ASN A 48 23.95 1.12 -17.22
C ASN A 48 22.87 0.91 -16.16
N ALA A 49 22.26 -0.29 -16.05
CA ALA A 49 21.15 -0.56 -15.14
C ALA A 49 21.48 -0.19 -13.67
N LYS A 50 22.71 -0.44 -13.22
CA LYS A 50 23.15 -0.12 -11.86
C LYS A 50 23.19 1.39 -11.59
N GLU A 51 23.63 2.18 -12.55
CA GLU A 51 23.64 3.64 -12.43
C GLU A 51 22.20 4.19 -12.43
N GLN A 52 21.36 3.68 -13.33
CA GLN A 52 19.95 4.07 -13.41
C GLN A 52 19.18 3.72 -12.14
N LEU A 53 19.46 2.55 -11.52
CA LEU A 53 18.96 2.16 -10.21
C LEU A 53 19.33 3.17 -9.12
N GLY A 54 20.57 3.64 -9.11
CA GLY A 54 21.04 4.64 -8.13
C GLY A 54 20.29 5.97 -8.27
N ARG A 55 20.15 6.47 -9.49
CA ARG A 55 19.39 7.71 -9.76
C ARG A 55 17.90 7.55 -9.43
N PHE A 56 17.33 6.39 -9.74
CA PHE A 56 15.95 6.06 -9.39
C PHE A 56 15.73 6.11 -7.88
N ARG A 57 16.61 5.49 -7.09
CA ARG A 57 16.50 5.48 -5.63
C ARG A 57 16.53 6.89 -5.04
N ILE A 58 17.49 7.72 -5.44
CA ILE A 58 17.58 9.12 -5.00
C ILE A 58 16.28 9.87 -5.29
N LYS A 59 15.69 9.66 -6.48
CA LYS A 59 14.47 10.34 -6.87
C LYS A 59 13.24 9.87 -6.08
N ILE A 60 13.13 8.56 -5.83
CA ILE A 60 12.05 8.00 -4.98
C ILE A 60 12.18 8.52 -3.54
N ASP A 61 13.39 8.56 -2.99
CA ASP A 61 13.63 9.04 -1.63
C ASP A 61 13.21 10.53 -1.52
N ALA A 62 13.59 11.37 -2.49
CA ALA A 62 13.20 12.78 -2.53
C ALA A 62 11.67 12.98 -2.66
N LEU A 63 11.00 12.20 -3.53
CA LEU A 63 9.54 12.23 -3.67
C LEU A 63 8.83 11.75 -2.40
N GLY A 64 9.40 10.78 -1.68
CA GLY A 64 8.92 10.31 -0.39
C GLY A 64 9.02 11.39 0.69
N GLU A 65 10.15 12.10 0.76
CA GLU A 65 10.34 13.24 1.66
C GLU A 65 9.36 14.37 1.35
N GLU A 66 9.18 14.72 0.08
CA GLU A 66 8.23 15.75 -0.35
C GLU A 66 6.79 15.37 0.03
N LYS A 67 6.39 14.11 -0.21
CA LYS A 67 5.07 13.61 0.19
C LYS A 67 4.86 13.69 1.70
N ALA A 68 5.84 13.27 2.48
CA ALA A 68 5.79 13.31 3.94
C ALA A 68 5.60 14.76 4.42
N PHE A 69 6.41 15.69 3.90
CA PHE A 69 6.31 17.11 4.21
C PHE A 69 4.91 17.68 3.89
N LYS A 70 4.40 17.44 2.67
CA LYS A 70 3.08 17.93 2.24
C LYS A 70 1.94 17.38 3.10
N LEU A 71 2.02 16.12 3.50
CA LEU A 71 1.05 15.52 4.42
C LEU A 71 1.09 16.22 5.78
N THR A 72 2.28 16.35 6.38
CA THR A 72 2.42 16.92 7.73
C THR A 72 2.04 18.39 7.79
N GLU A 73 2.43 19.20 6.80
CA GLU A 73 2.05 20.62 6.69
C GLU A 73 0.54 20.83 6.61
N ASN A 74 -0.19 19.83 6.11
CA ASN A 74 -1.64 19.87 5.98
C ASN A 74 -2.37 19.05 7.06
N ASN A 75 -1.69 18.78 8.18
CA ASN A 75 -2.21 18.05 9.34
C ASN A 75 -2.67 16.61 9.05
N PHE A 76 -2.09 15.98 8.02
CA PHE A 76 -2.23 14.54 7.80
C PHE A 76 -1.03 13.81 8.41
N PRO A 77 -1.25 12.74 9.19
CA PRO A 77 -0.19 11.81 9.55
C PRO A 77 0.48 11.23 8.29
N VAL A 78 1.79 10.97 8.36
CA VAL A 78 2.55 10.40 7.22
C VAL A 78 2.02 9.03 6.77
N ASP A 79 1.45 8.26 7.70
CA ASP A 79 0.86 6.93 7.48
C ASP A 79 -0.64 6.98 7.15
N TYR A 80 -1.24 8.18 7.02
CA TYR A 80 -2.69 8.34 6.92
C TYR A 80 -3.31 7.56 5.75
N MET A 81 -2.58 7.49 4.64
CA MET A 81 -2.99 6.82 3.40
C MET A 81 -2.76 5.30 3.42
N GLU A 82 -2.08 4.77 4.44
CA GLU A 82 -1.72 3.36 4.53
C GLU A 82 -2.92 2.47 4.89
N ILE A 83 -2.84 1.21 4.49
CA ILE A 83 -3.84 0.20 4.85
C ILE A 83 -3.56 -0.25 6.27
N ARG A 84 -4.60 -0.25 7.11
CA ARG A 84 -4.52 -0.67 8.51
C ARG A 84 -5.18 -2.02 8.65
N TYR A 85 -4.39 -3.08 8.52
CA TYR A 85 -4.87 -4.44 8.76
C TYR A 85 -5.07 -4.67 10.25
N LYS A 86 -5.98 -5.59 10.61
CA LYS A 86 -6.17 -6.00 12.00
C LYS A 86 -5.00 -6.85 12.48
N CYS A 87 -4.36 -7.59 11.59
CA CYS A 87 -3.14 -8.35 11.88
C CYS A 87 -1.98 -7.94 10.96
N ASP A 88 -0.96 -7.31 11.53
CA ASP A 88 0.22 -6.86 10.79
C ASP A 88 1.08 -8.03 10.26
N LYS A 89 1.02 -9.20 10.91
CA LYS A 89 1.84 -10.37 10.55
C LYS A 89 1.41 -11.03 9.24
N CYS A 90 0.10 -11.13 9.01
CA CYS A 90 -0.45 -11.81 7.85
C CYS A 90 -1.30 -10.89 6.98
N LYS A 91 -1.50 -9.62 7.36
CA LYS A 91 -2.37 -8.68 6.63
C LYS A 91 -3.78 -9.25 6.45
N ASP A 92 -4.28 -9.84 7.53
CA ASP A 92 -5.59 -10.49 7.64
C ASP A 92 -5.84 -11.70 6.72
N THR A 93 -4.82 -12.28 6.12
CA THR A 93 -4.97 -13.52 5.32
C THR A 93 -5.13 -14.78 6.18
N GLY A 94 -4.66 -14.74 7.44
CA GLY A 94 -4.60 -15.90 8.32
C GLY A 94 -3.35 -16.77 8.13
N THR A 95 -2.51 -16.51 7.12
CA THR A 95 -1.25 -17.24 6.86
C THR A 95 -0.07 -16.28 6.67
N ASN A 96 1.11 -16.65 7.18
CA ASN A 96 2.32 -15.86 6.97
C ASN A 96 2.94 -16.11 5.57
N ASP A 97 4.01 -15.40 5.25
CA ASP A 97 4.71 -15.51 3.95
C ASP A 97 5.35 -16.89 3.71
N MET A 98 5.54 -17.70 4.76
CA MET A 98 6.02 -19.09 4.66
C MET A 98 4.87 -20.09 4.43
N GLY A 99 3.62 -19.62 4.39
CA GLY A 99 2.43 -20.46 4.27
C GLY A 99 1.94 -21.08 5.58
N GLU A 100 2.56 -20.72 6.71
CA GLU A 100 2.18 -21.24 8.02
C GLU A 100 0.96 -20.50 8.57
N ARG A 101 0.18 -21.17 9.43
CA ARG A 101 -0.95 -20.52 10.13
C ARG A 101 -0.44 -19.38 10.99
N CYS A 102 -0.97 -18.19 10.75
CA CYS A 102 -0.72 -17.05 11.60
C CYS A 102 -1.41 -17.26 12.96
N SER A 103 -0.90 -16.60 14.01
CA SER A 103 -1.54 -16.60 15.34
C SER A 103 -3.00 -16.12 15.34
N CYS A 104 -3.44 -15.36 14.33
CA CYS A 104 -4.83 -14.91 14.17
C CYS A 104 -5.70 -15.85 13.31
N PHE A 105 -5.18 -16.99 12.84
CA PHE A 105 -5.88 -17.87 11.89
C PHE A 105 -7.29 -18.25 12.36
N ASN A 106 -7.44 -18.66 13.62
CA ASN A 106 -8.74 -19.03 14.18
C ASN A 106 -9.71 -17.84 14.25
N GLU A 107 -9.21 -16.62 14.49
CA GLU A 107 -10.06 -15.41 14.44
C GLU A 107 -10.55 -15.13 13.02
N ARG A 108 -9.66 -15.23 12.02
CA ARG A 108 -10.01 -15.02 10.61
C ARG A 108 -11.03 -16.07 10.14
N LEU A 109 -10.88 -17.30 10.59
CA LEU A 109 -11.84 -18.38 10.31
C LEU A 109 -13.22 -18.06 10.90
N SER A 110 -13.28 -17.67 12.18
CA SER A 110 -14.54 -17.31 12.84
C SER A 110 -15.22 -16.11 12.18
N GLU A 111 -14.47 -15.07 11.81
CA GLU A 111 -14.98 -13.91 11.08
C GLU A 111 -15.55 -14.29 9.71
N ALA A 112 -14.90 -15.23 9.01
CA ALA A 112 -15.38 -15.75 7.73
C ALA A 112 -16.68 -16.56 7.90
N GLU A 113 -16.79 -17.39 8.93
CA GLU A 113 -18.02 -18.14 9.25
C GLU A 113 -19.19 -17.20 9.55
N ILE A 114 -18.96 -16.16 10.37
CA ILE A 114 -19.98 -15.13 10.66
C ILE A 114 -20.42 -14.44 9.37
N TRP A 115 -19.47 -14.03 8.52
CA TRP A 115 -19.78 -13.40 7.24
C TRP A 115 -20.62 -14.32 6.33
N GLN A 116 -20.25 -15.59 6.18
CA GLN A 116 -20.99 -16.55 5.38
C GLN A 116 -22.43 -16.74 5.88
N ASN A 117 -22.62 -16.83 7.19
CA ASN A 117 -23.94 -17.00 7.80
C ASN A 117 -24.80 -15.74 7.69
N SER A 118 -24.18 -14.57 7.70
CA SER A 118 -24.85 -13.28 7.52
C SER A 118 -25.30 -13.09 6.07
N SER A 119 -24.45 -13.46 5.11
CA SER A 119 -24.73 -13.38 3.67
C SER A 119 -25.80 -14.36 3.20
N LYS A 120 -26.09 -15.43 3.96
CA LYS A 120 -27.18 -16.39 3.68
C LYS A 120 -28.56 -15.92 4.16
N LYS A 121 -28.63 -14.86 4.97
CA LYS A 121 -29.88 -14.32 5.54
C LYS A 121 -30.48 -13.15 4.73
N ILE A 122 -29.83 -12.78 3.64
CA ILE A 122 -30.28 -11.77 2.66
C ILE A 122 -30.62 -12.53 1.38
#